data_AF-B4FIE2-F1
#
_entry.id   AF-B4FIE2-F1
#
_cell.length_a   1.000
_cell.length_b   1.000
_cell.length_c   1.000
_cell.angle_alpha   90.00
_cell.angle_beta   90.00
_cell.angle_gamma   90.00
#
_symmetry.space_group_name_H-M   'P 1'
#
loop_
_entity.id
_entity.type
_entity.pdbx_description
1 polymer ?
#
loop_
_entity_poly.entity_id
_entity_poly.type
_entity_poly.pdbx_seq_one_letter_code
_entity_poly.pdbx_strand_id
1 'polypeptide(L)'
;MHCHGWRSIYCIPKRPAFKGSAPLNLSDRLHQVLRWALGSVEIFFSKHCPLWYGYGGGLKFLERFSYINSIVYPWTSIPLLAYCTLPAICLLTGKFITPELTNVASIWFMALFICISVTGILEMRWSGVAIDDWWRNEQFWVIGGVSAHLFAVFQGLLKVFAGIDTSFTVTSKAGDDEEFSELYTFKWTTLLIPPTTLLLLNFIGVVAGISNAINNGYESWGPLFGKLFFAFWVIVHLYPFLKGLVGRQNRTPTIVIVWSILLASIFSLLWVRVDPFLAKSNGPLLEECGLDCN
;
A
#
# COMPACT_ATOMS: atom_id res chain seq x y z
N MET A 1 28.77 3.85 -18.61
CA MET A 1 28.76 3.91 -20.09
C MET A 1 27.98 5.11 -20.64
N HIS A 2 26.72 5.34 -20.25
CA HIS A 2 25.96 6.48 -20.80
C HIS A 2 26.55 7.86 -20.44
N CYS A 3 27.14 8.01 -19.25
CA CYS A 3 27.92 9.22 -18.92
C CYS A 3 29.14 9.44 -19.84
N HIS A 4 29.60 8.40 -20.57
CA HIS A 4 30.66 8.49 -21.58
C HIS A 4 30.10 8.64 -23.01
N GLY A 5 28.81 8.94 -23.19
CA GLY A 5 28.20 9.21 -24.49
C GLY A 5 27.67 7.99 -25.25
N TRP A 6 27.79 6.78 -24.69
CA TRP A 6 27.17 5.58 -25.28
C TRP A 6 25.65 5.65 -25.23
N ARG A 7 25.00 5.10 -26.26
CA ARG A 7 23.54 5.05 -26.39
C ARG A 7 23.05 3.59 -26.39
N SER A 8 21.98 3.31 -25.66
CA SER A 8 21.28 2.03 -25.68
C SER A 8 20.13 2.02 -26.69
N ILE A 9 19.76 0.82 -27.16
CA ILE A 9 18.60 0.59 -28.03
C ILE A 9 17.72 -0.48 -27.38
N TYR A 10 16.42 -0.23 -27.29
CA TYR A 10 15.43 -1.19 -26.82
C TYR A 10 14.58 -1.69 -28.00
N CYS A 11 14.56 -3.00 -28.24
CA CYS A 11 13.91 -3.62 -29.39
C CYS A 11 12.93 -4.70 -28.92
N ILE A 12 11.68 -4.64 -29.42
CA ILE A 12 10.62 -5.59 -29.11
C ILE A 12 10.26 -6.37 -30.39
N PRO A 13 10.84 -7.57 -30.61
CA PRO A 13 10.48 -8.40 -31.75
C PRO A 13 9.07 -9.00 -31.58
N LYS A 14 8.42 -9.38 -32.70
CA LYS A 14 7.09 -10.00 -32.70
C LYS A 14 7.00 -11.27 -31.86
N ARG A 15 8.08 -12.06 -31.83
CA ARG A 15 8.21 -13.25 -30.97
C ARG A 15 9.20 -12.92 -29.85
N PRO A 16 8.87 -13.20 -28.57
CA PRO A 16 9.82 -13.02 -27.48
C PRO A 16 11.13 -13.76 -27.76
N ALA A 17 12.22 -13.00 -27.91
CA ALA A 17 13.55 -13.55 -28.21
C ALA A 17 14.19 -14.22 -26.98
N PHE A 18 13.82 -13.77 -25.78
CA PHE A 18 14.27 -14.31 -24.51
C PHE A 18 13.07 -14.68 -23.65
N LYS A 19 13.05 -15.91 -23.11
CA LYS A 19 12.06 -16.42 -22.16
C LYS A 19 12.77 -17.04 -20.98
N GLY A 20 12.25 -16.81 -19.78
CA GLY A 20 12.75 -17.43 -18.55
C GLY A 20 11.60 -17.70 -17.58
N SER A 21 11.82 -18.61 -16.66
CA SER A 21 10.86 -18.92 -15.60
C SER A 21 10.81 -17.78 -14.58
N ALA A 22 9.59 -17.38 -14.18
CA ALA A 22 9.35 -16.35 -13.18
C ALA A 22 8.96 -16.97 -11.82
N PRO A 23 9.22 -16.28 -10.69
CA PRO A 23 8.74 -16.73 -9.39
C PRO A 23 7.22 -16.89 -9.39
N LEU A 24 6.74 -18.02 -8.87
CA LEU A 24 5.33 -18.38 -8.87
C LEU A 24 4.61 -17.93 -7.58
N ASN A 25 5.32 -17.94 -6.44
CA ASN A 25 4.76 -17.52 -5.16
C ASN A 25 5.12 -16.05 -4.82
N LEU A 26 4.29 -15.42 -4.00
CA LEU A 26 4.45 -14.02 -3.60
C LEU A 26 5.73 -13.76 -2.79
N SER A 27 6.10 -14.72 -1.95
CA SER A 27 7.25 -14.61 -1.04
C SER A 27 8.57 -14.49 -1.81
N ASP A 28 8.79 -15.36 -2.79
CA ASP A 28 9.97 -15.34 -3.64
C ASP A 28 10.03 -14.07 -4.48
N ARG A 29 8.87 -13.59 -4.95
CA ARG A 29 8.77 -12.31 -5.67
C ARG A 29 9.13 -11.12 -4.77
N LEU A 30 8.71 -11.13 -3.50
CA LEU A 30 9.07 -10.08 -2.53
C LEU A 30 10.56 -10.12 -2.18
N HIS A 31 11.16 -11.29 -2.03
CA HIS A 31 12.61 -11.42 -1.87
C HIS A 31 13.36 -10.92 -3.11
N GLN A 32 12.85 -11.17 -4.32
CA GLN A 32 13.43 -10.60 -5.53
C GLN A 32 13.38 -9.06 -5.53
N VAL A 33 12.22 -8.48 -5.20
CA VAL A 33 12.05 -7.03 -5.12
C VAL A 33 12.93 -6.42 -4.02
N LEU A 34 13.06 -7.08 -2.88
CA LEU A 34 13.95 -6.67 -1.79
C LEU A 34 15.38 -6.52 -2.29
N ARG A 35 15.88 -7.49 -3.07
CA ARG A 35 17.24 -7.44 -3.64
C ARG A 35 17.43 -6.28 -4.59
N TRP A 36 16.44 -5.99 -5.44
CA TRP A 36 16.49 -4.84 -6.34
C TRP A 36 16.51 -3.52 -5.57
N ALA A 37 15.63 -3.40 -4.58
CA ALA A 37 15.54 -2.20 -3.75
C ALA A 37 16.82 -1.97 -2.93
N LEU A 38 17.41 -3.04 -2.37
CA LEU A 38 18.67 -2.95 -1.64
C LEU A 38 19.81 -2.48 -2.55
N GLY A 39 19.96 -3.06 -3.74
CA GLY A 39 20.96 -2.61 -4.72
C GLY A 39 20.76 -1.15 -5.14
N SER A 40 19.50 -0.72 -5.27
CA SER A 40 19.15 0.68 -5.55
C SER A 40 19.59 1.63 -4.42
N VAL A 41 19.35 1.25 -3.16
CA VAL A 41 19.77 2.02 -1.97
C VAL A 41 21.29 2.06 -1.86
N GLU A 42 21.99 0.96 -2.14
CA GLU A 42 23.45 0.93 -2.16
C GLU A 42 24.02 1.87 -3.24
N ILE A 43 23.46 1.86 -4.44
CA ILE A 43 23.87 2.79 -5.52
C ILE A 43 23.61 4.24 -5.09
N PHE A 44 22.48 4.52 -4.44
CA PHE A 44 22.15 5.84 -3.92
C PHE A 44 23.23 6.38 -2.97
N PHE A 45 23.75 5.54 -2.06
CA PHE A 45 24.82 5.93 -1.14
C PHE A 45 26.23 5.81 -1.72
N SER A 46 26.38 5.27 -2.92
CA SER A 46 27.68 5.11 -3.56
C SER A 46 28.18 6.40 -4.22
N LYS A 47 29.47 6.39 -4.62
CA LYS A 47 30.07 7.44 -5.46
C LYS A 47 29.40 7.59 -6.85
N HIS A 48 28.59 6.62 -7.26
CA HIS A 48 27.96 6.56 -8.59
C HIS A 48 26.50 7.04 -8.60
N CYS A 49 26.01 7.66 -7.52
CA CYS A 49 24.65 8.16 -7.46
C CYS A 49 24.39 9.24 -8.53
N PRO A 50 23.34 9.11 -9.36
CA PRO A 50 23.02 10.06 -10.43
C PRO A 50 22.78 11.51 -9.97
N LEU A 51 22.52 11.72 -8.67
CA LEU A 51 22.31 13.05 -8.08
C LEU A 51 23.58 13.91 -8.06
N TRP A 52 24.77 13.31 -7.93
CA TRP A 52 26.05 14.03 -7.89
C TRP A 52 27.11 13.49 -8.87
N TYR A 53 26.94 12.28 -9.40
CA TYR A 53 27.89 11.67 -10.31
C TYR A 53 27.67 12.09 -11.77
N GLY A 54 28.77 12.28 -12.52
CA GLY A 54 28.74 12.38 -13.98
C GLY A 54 28.16 13.68 -14.56
N TYR A 55 28.23 14.81 -13.83
CA TYR A 55 27.77 16.12 -14.32
C TYR A 55 28.65 16.71 -15.44
N GLY A 56 29.92 16.29 -15.54
CA GLY A 56 30.79 16.62 -16.69
C GLY A 56 30.71 15.62 -17.85
N GLY A 57 29.75 14.70 -17.83
CA GLY A 57 29.61 13.64 -18.83
C GLY A 57 28.55 13.92 -19.90
N GLY A 58 28.39 12.98 -20.84
CA GLY A 58 27.43 13.07 -21.96
C GLY A 58 25.98 12.72 -21.62
N LEU A 59 25.60 12.67 -20.33
CA LEU A 59 24.28 12.23 -19.90
C LEU A 59 23.23 13.33 -20.11
N LYS A 60 22.17 13.03 -20.85
CA LYS A 60 21.09 14.01 -21.08
C LYS A 60 20.29 14.27 -19.80
N PHE A 61 19.69 15.46 -19.69
CA PHE A 61 18.92 15.84 -18.50
C PHE A 61 17.76 14.88 -18.19
N LEU A 62 16.89 14.59 -19.16
CA LEU A 62 15.77 13.66 -18.97
C LEU A 62 16.23 12.22 -18.69
N GLU A 63 17.36 11.82 -19.27
CA GLU A 63 17.97 10.53 -18.99
C GLU A 63 18.47 10.45 -17.54
N ARG A 64 19.11 11.51 -17.05
CA ARG A 64 19.48 11.64 -15.64
C ARG A 64 18.26 11.57 -14.73
N PHE A 65 17.18 12.26 -15.08
CA PHE A 65 15.93 12.21 -14.32
C PHE A 65 15.39 10.77 -14.21
N SER A 66 15.38 10.02 -15.31
CA SER A 66 15.00 8.60 -15.30
C SER A 66 15.90 7.74 -14.41
N TYR A 67 17.22 8.00 -14.43
CA TYR A 67 18.17 7.32 -13.54
C TYR A 67 17.95 7.68 -12.07
N ILE A 68 17.69 8.95 -11.75
CA ILE A 68 17.35 9.37 -10.38
C ILE A 68 16.10 8.62 -9.92
N ASN A 69 15.02 8.64 -10.71
CA ASN A 69 13.79 7.93 -10.39
C ASN A 69 14.04 6.43 -10.12
N SER A 70 14.84 5.78 -10.97
CA SER A 70 15.19 4.37 -10.84
C SER A 70 16.09 4.04 -9.63
N ILE A 71 16.73 5.03 -9.02
CA ILE A 71 17.56 4.86 -7.83
C ILE A 71 16.81 5.22 -6.55
N VAL A 72 15.97 6.25 -6.58
CA VAL A 72 15.25 6.75 -5.40
C VAL A 72 13.91 6.05 -5.14
N TYR A 73 13.42 5.21 -6.06
CA TYR A 73 12.12 4.56 -5.92
C TYR A 73 11.88 3.81 -4.60
N PRO A 74 12.87 3.16 -3.92
CA PRO A 74 12.59 2.48 -2.67
C PRO A 74 12.24 3.44 -1.53
N TRP A 75 12.69 4.69 -1.61
CA TRP A 75 12.47 5.70 -0.58
C TRP A 75 11.03 6.18 -0.51
N THR A 76 10.23 5.99 -1.57
CA THR A 76 8.80 6.27 -1.55
C THR A 76 8.04 5.35 -0.60
N SER A 77 8.67 4.26 -0.12
CA SER A 77 8.09 3.35 0.87
C SER A 77 7.75 4.03 2.20
N ILE A 78 8.58 4.97 2.66
CA ILE A 78 8.37 5.70 3.93
C ILE A 78 7.08 6.54 3.89
N PRO A 79 6.91 7.49 2.94
CA PRO A 79 5.66 8.24 2.86
C PRO A 79 4.46 7.36 2.49
N LEU A 80 4.66 6.29 1.71
CA LEU A 80 3.59 5.34 1.40
C LEU A 80 3.10 4.60 2.65
N LEU A 81 3.99 4.14 3.53
CA LEU A 81 3.62 3.50 4.79
C LEU A 81 2.79 4.45 5.67
N ALA A 82 3.23 5.70 5.79
CA ALA A 82 2.49 6.73 6.52
C ALA A 82 1.11 6.95 5.89
N TYR A 83 1.03 7.10 4.57
CA TYR A 83 -0.21 7.27 3.82
C TYR A 83 -1.18 6.10 4.03
N CYS A 84 -0.71 4.84 4.00
CA CYS A 84 -1.55 3.66 4.20
C CYS A 84 -2.02 3.47 5.66
N THR A 85 -1.28 4.04 6.63
CA THR A 85 -1.64 3.99 8.06
C THR A 85 -2.66 5.06 8.43
N LEU A 86 -2.62 6.19 7.71
CA LEU A 86 -3.37 7.40 8.01
C LEU A 86 -4.89 7.20 8.16
N PRO A 87 -5.58 6.47 7.26
CA PRO A 87 -7.03 6.29 7.35
C PRO A 87 -7.43 5.54 8.61
N ALA A 88 -6.66 4.52 9.01
CA ALA A 88 -6.90 3.78 10.24
C ALA A 88 -6.80 4.69 11.48
N ILE A 89 -5.78 5.55 11.54
CA ILE A 89 -5.63 6.52 12.63
C ILE A 89 -6.80 7.50 12.66
N CYS A 90 -7.22 8.01 11.49
CA CYS A 90 -8.37 8.93 11.40
C CYS A 90 -9.70 8.31 11.84
N LEU A 91 -9.88 7.01 11.58
CA LEU A 91 -11.06 6.27 12.01
C LEU A 91 -11.03 5.99 13.51
N LEU A 92 -9.88 5.61 14.07
CA LEU A 92 -9.73 5.28 15.50
C LEU A 92 -9.77 6.52 16.40
N THR A 93 -9.15 7.62 15.98
CA THR A 93 -9.08 8.85 16.80
C THR A 93 -10.27 9.77 16.61
N GLY A 94 -11.13 9.50 15.63
CA GLY A 94 -12.21 10.41 15.23
C GLY A 94 -11.75 11.70 14.55
N LYS A 95 -10.44 11.98 14.48
CA LYS A 95 -9.91 13.19 13.83
C LYS A 95 -9.75 12.98 12.32
N PHE A 96 -10.12 13.99 11.54
CA PHE A 96 -9.81 14.03 10.11
C PHE A 96 -8.65 15.01 9.88
N ILE A 97 -7.72 14.64 9.01
CA ILE A 97 -6.48 15.41 8.83
C ILE A 97 -6.72 16.64 7.98
N THR A 98 -7.62 16.53 7.00
CA THR A 98 -8.07 17.67 6.23
C THR A 98 -9.28 18.31 6.94
N PRO A 99 -9.35 19.65 7.03
CA PRO A 99 -10.56 20.32 7.47
C PRO A 99 -11.71 20.04 6.48
N GLU A 100 -12.92 20.43 6.85
CA GLU A 100 -14.06 20.38 5.92
C GLU A 100 -13.70 21.13 4.63
N LEU A 101 -13.84 20.43 3.49
CA LEU A 101 -13.48 20.97 2.20
C LEU A 101 -14.50 22.04 1.83
N THR A 102 -14.02 23.26 1.57
CA THR A 102 -14.85 24.28 0.94
C THR A 102 -15.31 23.81 -0.45
N ASN A 103 -16.36 24.42 -1.00
CA ASN A 103 -16.84 24.10 -2.36
C ASN A 103 -15.70 24.18 -3.40
N VAL A 104 -14.83 25.18 -3.28
CA VAL A 104 -13.67 25.36 -4.17
C VAL A 104 -12.65 24.24 -3.99
N ALA A 105 -12.31 23.88 -2.74
CA ALA A 105 -11.38 22.78 -2.46
C ALA A 105 -11.91 21.43 -2.96
N SER A 106 -13.22 21.21 -2.85
CA SER A 106 -13.90 20.02 -3.37
C SER A 106 -13.80 19.92 -4.89
N ILE A 107 -13.96 21.03 -5.62
CA ILE A 107 -13.78 21.07 -7.09
C ILE A 107 -12.34 20.71 -7.47
N TRP A 108 -11.34 21.27 -6.80
CA TRP A 108 -9.94 20.94 -7.05
C TRP A 108 -9.63 19.47 -6.77
N PHE A 109 -10.17 18.94 -5.67
CA PHE A 109 -10.04 17.53 -5.33
C PHE A 109 -10.63 16.63 -6.42
N MET A 110 -11.88 16.89 -6.86
CA MET A 110 -12.50 16.13 -7.95
C MET A 110 -11.73 16.25 -9.27
N ALA A 111 -11.28 17.45 -9.63
CA ALA A 111 -10.51 17.68 -10.84
C ALA A 111 -9.20 16.87 -10.86
N LEU A 112 -8.52 16.75 -9.71
CA LEU A 112 -7.33 15.91 -9.57
C LEU A 112 -7.63 14.44 -9.86
N PHE A 113 -8.68 13.87 -9.25
CA PHE A 113 -9.07 12.47 -9.47
C PHE A 113 -9.46 12.19 -10.92
N ILE A 114 -10.19 13.11 -11.55
CA ILE A 114 -10.52 13.02 -12.97
C ILE A 114 -9.25 13.06 -13.83
N CYS A 115 -8.34 13.99 -13.54
CA CYS A 115 -7.08 14.12 -14.28
C CYS A 115 -6.24 12.84 -14.20
N ILE A 116 -6.07 12.27 -13.01
CA ILE A 116 -5.34 11.01 -12.79
C ILE A 116 -6.02 9.86 -13.57
N SER A 117 -7.35 9.75 -13.48
CA SER A 117 -8.11 8.69 -14.13
C SER A 117 -8.02 8.78 -15.67
N VAL A 118 -8.20 9.97 -16.24
CA VAL A 118 -8.10 10.20 -17.68
C VAL A 118 -6.69 9.93 -18.17
N THR A 119 -5.67 10.38 -17.44
CA THR A 119 -4.27 10.13 -17.79
C THR A 119 -3.96 8.64 -17.82
N GLY A 120 -4.38 7.88 -16.80
CA GLY A 120 -4.20 6.43 -16.76
C GLY A 120 -4.91 5.70 -17.92
N ILE A 121 -6.13 6.12 -18.27
CA ILE A 121 -6.88 5.55 -19.41
C ILE A 121 -6.15 5.82 -20.73
N LEU A 122 -5.65 7.05 -20.93
CA LEU A 122 -4.91 7.41 -22.14
C LEU A 122 -3.60 6.63 -22.26
N GLU A 123 -2.87 6.46 -21.15
CA GLU A 123 -1.63 5.70 -21.10
C GLU A 123 -1.86 4.21 -21.43
N MET A 124 -2.87 3.58 -20.81
CA MET A 124 -3.24 2.19 -21.11
C MET A 124 -3.66 2.03 -22.57
N ARG A 125 -4.41 2.98 -23.13
CA ARG A 125 -4.87 2.94 -24.52
C ARG A 125 -3.71 2.97 -25.52
N TRP A 126 -2.71 3.83 -25.28
CA TRP A 126 -1.55 3.92 -26.17
C TRP A 126 -0.56 2.76 -26.01
N SER A 127 -0.41 2.26 -24.79
CA SER A 127 0.51 1.14 -24.48
C SER A 127 -0.06 -0.24 -24.82
N GLY A 128 -1.39 -0.37 -24.98
CA GLY A 128 -2.06 -1.65 -25.23
C GLY A 128 -2.06 -2.57 -24.00
N VAL A 129 -1.80 -2.02 -22.81
CA VAL A 129 -1.83 -2.76 -21.53
C VAL A 129 -3.27 -2.93 -21.06
N ALA A 130 -3.61 -4.14 -20.64
CA ALA A 130 -4.94 -4.44 -20.12
C ALA A 130 -5.15 -3.83 -18.72
N ILE A 131 -6.38 -3.41 -18.41
CA ILE A 131 -6.70 -2.73 -17.15
C ILE A 131 -6.43 -3.60 -15.92
N ASP A 132 -6.60 -4.90 -16.06
CA ASP A 132 -6.34 -5.87 -15.00
C ASP A 132 -4.84 -6.06 -14.76
N ASP A 133 -3.99 -5.97 -15.79
CA ASP A 133 -2.53 -5.93 -15.65
C ASP A 133 -2.07 -4.65 -14.95
N TRP A 134 -2.60 -3.50 -15.38
CA TRP A 134 -2.32 -2.20 -14.75
C TRP A 134 -2.68 -2.22 -13.26
N TRP A 135 -3.89 -2.66 -12.93
CA TRP A 135 -4.35 -2.71 -11.55
C TRP A 135 -3.54 -3.70 -10.69
N ARG A 136 -3.21 -4.88 -11.22
CA ARG A 136 -2.33 -5.83 -10.51
C ARG A 136 -0.95 -5.24 -10.25
N ASN A 137 -0.44 -4.43 -11.17
CA ASN A 137 0.84 -3.74 -11.00
C ASN A 137 0.76 -2.70 -9.87
N GLU A 138 -0.29 -1.88 -9.82
CA GLU A 138 -0.52 -0.91 -8.74
C GLU A 138 -0.62 -1.59 -7.36
N GLN A 139 -1.40 -2.67 -7.27
CA GLN A 139 -1.49 -3.48 -6.04
C GLN A 139 -0.12 -4.03 -5.63
N PHE A 140 0.63 -4.57 -6.59
CA PHE A 140 1.97 -5.10 -6.32
C PHE A 140 2.96 -4.01 -5.91
N TRP A 141 2.87 -2.81 -6.50
CA TRP A 141 3.67 -1.65 -6.13
C TRP A 141 3.40 -1.22 -4.68
N VAL A 142 2.13 -1.15 -4.26
CA VAL A 142 1.79 -0.85 -2.86
C VAL A 142 2.32 -1.92 -1.91
N ILE A 143 2.07 -3.21 -2.21
CA ILE A 143 2.54 -4.33 -1.38
C ILE A 143 4.07 -4.32 -1.27
N GLY A 144 4.79 -4.21 -2.40
CA GLY A 144 6.25 -4.14 -2.43
C GLY A 144 6.80 -2.91 -1.72
N GLY A 145 6.10 -1.77 -1.84
CA GLY A 145 6.42 -0.52 -1.17
C GLY A 145 6.37 -0.64 0.36
N VAL A 146 5.24 -1.09 0.92
CA VAL A 146 5.09 -1.20 2.38
C VAL A 146 5.86 -2.38 2.99
N SER A 147 6.37 -3.31 2.18
CA SER A 147 7.19 -4.45 2.62
C SER A 147 8.65 -4.35 2.18
N ALA A 148 8.99 -4.92 1.01
CA ALA A 148 10.34 -5.11 0.52
C ALA A 148 11.13 -3.79 0.41
N HIS A 149 10.52 -2.73 -0.11
CA HIS A 149 11.21 -1.44 -0.23
C HIS A 149 11.49 -0.83 1.15
N LEU A 150 10.53 -0.92 2.07
CA LEU A 150 10.70 -0.43 3.45
C LEU A 150 11.87 -1.14 4.15
N PHE A 151 11.89 -2.48 4.10
CA PHE A 151 12.98 -3.28 4.65
C PHE A 151 14.32 -2.96 3.98
N ALA A 152 14.35 -2.83 2.65
CA ALA A 152 15.57 -2.49 1.91
C ALA A 152 16.14 -1.12 2.34
N VAL A 153 15.30 -0.11 2.53
CA VAL A 153 15.74 1.22 2.98
C VAL A 153 16.38 1.13 4.36
N PHE A 154 15.73 0.47 5.33
CA PHE A 154 16.30 0.31 6.67
C PHE A 154 17.57 -0.54 6.67
N GLN A 155 17.61 -1.64 5.92
CA GLN A 155 18.80 -2.48 5.79
C GLN A 155 19.96 -1.72 5.14
N GLY A 156 19.70 -0.95 4.08
CA GLY A 156 20.70 -0.13 3.42
C GLY A 156 21.24 0.97 4.32
N LEU A 157 20.37 1.64 5.09
CA LEU A 157 20.76 2.62 6.11
C LEU A 157 21.66 2.00 7.18
N LEU A 158 21.26 0.84 7.74
CA LEU A 158 22.07 0.13 8.72
C LEU A 158 23.44 -0.27 8.16
N LYS A 159 23.48 -0.76 6.92
CA LYS A 159 24.74 -1.13 6.27
C LYS A 159 25.66 0.07 6.10
N VAL A 160 25.14 1.19 5.60
CA VAL A 160 25.94 2.39 5.32
C VAL A 160 26.40 3.10 6.59
N PHE A 161 25.54 3.21 7.61
CA PHE A 161 25.86 3.95 8.84
C PHE A 161 26.50 3.11 9.94
N ALA A 162 26.17 1.82 10.03
CA ALA A 162 26.68 0.93 11.09
C ALA A 162 27.70 -0.10 10.60
N GLY A 163 27.97 -0.18 9.29
CA GLY A 163 28.93 -1.15 8.73
C GLY A 163 28.51 -2.62 8.88
N ILE A 164 27.22 -2.88 9.16
CA ILE A 164 26.70 -4.23 9.36
C ILE A 164 26.42 -4.85 7.98
N ASP A 165 27.18 -5.89 7.62
CA ASP A 165 26.89 -6.70 6.45
C ASP A 165 25.59 -7.49 6.67
N THR A 166 24.54 -7.10 5.97
CA THR A 166 23.28 -7.83 5.97
C THR A 166 23.44 -9.08 5.11
N SER A 167 23.28 -10.27 5.72
CA SER A 167 23.41 -11.54 5.01
C SER A 167 22.33 -11.69 3.94
N PHE A 168 22.76 -11.96 2.72
CA PHE A 168 21.92 -12.04 1.54
C PHE A 168 21.41 -13.46 1.34
N THR A 169 20.12 -13.70 1.55
CA THR A 169 19.51 -14.99 1.19
C THR A 169 19.21 -15.02 -0.31
N VAL A 170 19.96 -15.83 -1.06
CA VAL A 170 19.71 -16.06 -2.48
C VAL A 170 18.40 -16.86 -2.63
N THR A 171 17.45 -16.35 -3.43
CA THR A 171 16.27 -17.13 -3.84
C THR A 171 16.72 -18.31 -4.70
N SER A 172 16.47 -19.56 -4.27
CA SER A 172 16.71 -20.72 -5.12
C SER A 172 15.77 -20.70 -6.32
N LYS A 173 16.28 -21.13 -7.49
CA LYS A 173 15.49 -21.29 -8.73
C LYS A 173 15.33 -22.77 -9.11
N ALA A 174 15.50 -23.67 -8.14
CA ALA A 174 15.22 -25.08 -8.34
C ALA A 174 13.74 -25.32 -8.08
N GLY A 175 13.02 -25.79 -9.09
CA GLY A 175 11.71 -26.41 -8.89
C GLY A 175 11.98 -27.86 -8.53
N ASP A 176 11.55 -28.29 -7.35
CA ASP A 176 11.40 -29.71 -7.08
C ASP A 176 10.14 -30.18 -7.81
N ASP A 177 10.31 -31.21 -8.64
CA ASP A 177 9.30 -31.81 -9.51
C ASP A 177 8.29 -32.66 -8.70
N GLU A 178 7.62 -32.07 -7.72
CA GLU A 178 6.46 -32.68 -7.07
C GLU A 178 5.27 -31.72 -7.03
N GLU A 179 4.35 -31.98 -7.96
CA GLU A 179 2.93 -31.60 -7.94
C GLU A 179 2.62 -30.09 -8.00
N PHE A 180 1.74 -29.72 -8.95
CA PHE A 180 1.12 -28.40 -9.12
C PHE A 180 0.36 -27.87 -7.87
N SER A 181 0.43 -28.55 -6.72
CA SER A 181 -0.16 -28.18 -5.44
C SER A 181 0.66 -27.12 -4.68
N GLU A 182 1.95 -26.96 -4.96
CA GLU A 182 2.80 -25.94 -4.31
C GLU A 182 2.65 -24.52 -4.90
N LEU A 183 1.98 -24.39 -6.05
CA LEU A 183 1.84 -23.15 -6.83
C LEU A 183 1.20 -21.98 -6.06
N TYR A 184 0.48 -22.28 -4.97
CA TYR A 184 -0.22 -21.31 -4.12
C TYR A 184 0.20 -21.39 -2.64
N THR A 185 1.34 -22.02 -2.32
CA THR A 185 1.81 -22.07 -0.94
C THR A 185 2.27 -20.70 -0.48
N PHE A 186 1.52 -20.12 0.45
CA PHE A 186 1.92 -18.91 1.14
C PHE A 186 3.09 -19.22 2.07
N LYS A 187 4.31 -18.87 1.66
CA LYS A 187 5.52 -18.99 2.51
C LYS A 187 5.63 -17.77 3.41
N TRP A 188 5.48 -17.96 4.72
CA TRP A 188 5.62 -16.89 5.71
C TRP A 188 7.03 -16.31 5.72
N THR A 189 7.15 -14.98 5.70
CA THR A 189 8.42 -14.25 5.83
C THR A 189 8.22 -12.99 6.65
N THR A 190 9.29 -12.45 7.23
CA THR A 190 9.26 -11.20 7.98
C THR A 190 8.84 -9.99 7.13
N LEU A 191 9.00 -10.07 5.81
CA LEU A 191 8.54 -9.05 4.86
C LEU A 191 7.01 -8.90 4.85
N LEU A 192 6.28 -9.91 5.31
CA LEU A 192 4.81 -9.91 5.30
C LEU A 192 4.23 -9.19 6.53
N ILE A 193 5.06 -8.91 7.55
CA ILE A 193 4.62 -8.28 8.81
C ILE A 193 4.01 -6.89 8.56
N PRO A 194 4.68 -5.93 7.89
CA PRO A 194 4.07 -4.61 7.70
C PRO A 194 2.76 -4.63 6.89
N PRO A 195 2.65 -5.34 5.74
CA PRO A 195 1.36 -5.46 5.05
C PRO A 195 0.27 -6.13 5.90
N THR A 196 0.57 -7.16 6.70
CA THR A 196 -0.43 -7.75 7.61
C THR A 196 -0.90 -6.76 8.66
N THR A 197 0.04 -6.03 9.26
CA THR A 197 -0.27 -5.06 10.33
C THR A 197 -1.11 -3.92 9.78
N LEU A 198 -0.76 -3.38 8.61
CA LEU A 198 -1.55 -2.34 7.93
C LEU A 198 -2.97 -2.79 7.61
N LEU A 199 -3.10 -4.03 7.12
CA LEU A 199 -4.39 -4.60 6.77
C LEU A 199 -5.28 -4.74 8.02
N LEU A 200 -4.74 -5.30 9.10
CA LEU A 200 -5.45 -5.43 10.37
C LEU A 200 -5.80 -4.07 10.98
N LEU A 201 -4.88 -3.11 10.96
CA LEU A 201 -5.12 -1.75 11.46
C LEU A 201 -6.28 -1.07 10.71
N ASN A 202 -6.30 -1.16 9.38
CA ASN A 202 -7.38 -0.57 8.58
C ASN A 202 -8.71 -1.30 8.81
N PHE A 203 -8.74 -2.63 8.96
CA PHE A 203 -9.96 -3.35 9.31
C PHE A 203 -10.51 -2.94 10.69
N ILE A 204 -9.64 -2.90 11.71
CA ILE A 204 -10.02 -2.47 13.06
C ILE A 204 -10.52 -1.03 13.04
N GLY A 205 -9.83 -0.15 12.30
CA GLY A 205 -10.25 1.23 12.10
C GLY A 205 -11.64 1.33 11.49
N VAL A 206 -11.93 0.57 10.42
CA VAL A 206 -13.27 0.55 9.78
C VAL A 206 -14.35 0.11 10.77
N VAL A 207 -14.14 -0.98 11.51
CA VAL A 207 -15.12 -1.49 12.49
C VAL A 207 -15.34 -0.47 13.61
N ALA A 208 -14.27 0.11 14.15
CA ALA A 208 -14.35 1.12 15.21
C ALA A 208 -15.04 2.41 14.73
N GLY A 209 -14.69 2.89 13.52
CA GLY A 209 -15.28 4.09 12.94
C GLY A 209 -16.78 3.94 12.69
N ILE A 210 -17.21 2.80 12.14
CA ILE A 210 -18.64 2.49 11.94
C ILE A 210 -19.35 2.39 13.29
N SER A 211 -18.77 1.68 14.26
CA SER A 211 -19.36 1.53 15.59
C SER A 211 -19.54 2.89 16.29
N ASN A 212 -18.54 3.77 16.18
CA ASN A 212 -18.62 5.11 16.75
C ASN A 212 -19.71 5.97 16.07
N ALA A 213 -19.84 5.89 14.75
CA ALA A 213 -20.86 6.64 14.01
C ALA A 213 -22.29 6.17 14.30
N ILE A 214 -22.48 4.87 14.52
CA ILE A 214 -23.78 4.31 14.94
C ILE A 214 -24.20 4.88 16.30
N ASN A 215 -23.25 5.12 17.21
CA ASN A 215 -23.55 5.61 18.56
C ASN A 215 -23.71 7.13 18.66
N ASN A 216 -23.05 7.91 17.79
CA ASN A 216 -23.06 9.37 17.84
C ASN A 216 -24.09 10.03 16.89
N GLY A 217 -24.94 9.25 16.22
CA GLY A 217 -26.02 9.76 15.37
C GLY A 217 -25.60 10.24 13.98
N TYR A 218 -26.58 10.73 13.21
CA TYR A 218 -26.46 10.99 11.77
C TYR A 218 -25.40 12.03 11.37
N GLU A 219 -25.10 13.00 12.23
CA GLU A 219 -24.12 14.07 11.94
C GLU A 219 -22.70 13.54 11.73
N SER A 220 -22.39 12.36 12.27
CA SER A 220 -21.07 11.73 12.13
C SER A 220 -20.84 11.01 10.79
N TRP A 221 -21.88 10.83 9.96
CA TRP A 221 -21.83 10.00 8.75
C TRP A 221 -21.13 10.65 7.56
N GLY A 222 -21.24 11.98 7.42
CA GLY A 222 -20.58 12.71 6.34
C GLY A 222 -19.05 12.58 6.40
N PRO A 223 -18.40 12.98 7.51
CA PRO A 223 -16.96 12.81 7.71
C PRO A 223 -16.51 11.35 7.72
N LEU A 224 -17.37 10.42 8.13
CA LEU A 224 -17.07 8.99 8.11
C LEU A 224 -16.85 8.48 6.69
N PHE A 225 -17.65 8.91 5.72
CA PHE A 225 -17.58 8.40 4.34
C PHE A 225 -16.21 8.60 3.71
N GLY A 226 -15.61 9.80 3.87
CA GLY A 226 -14.27 10.09 3.37
C GLY A 226 -13.21 9.19 4.02
N LYS A 227 -13.27 9.00 5.35
CA LYS A 227 -12.35 8.12 6.07
C LYS A 227 -12.46 6.66 5.65
N LEU A 228 -13.70 6.17 5.48
CA LEU A 228 -13.98 4.82 5.01
C LEU A 228 -13.50 4.61 3.57
N PHE A 229 -13.67 5.60 2.69
CA PHE A 229 -13.19 5.54 1.32
C PHE A 229 -11.67 5.30 1.26
N PHE A 230 -10.89 6.09 2.01
CA PHE A 230 -9.43 5.92 2.04
C PHE A 230 -8.99 4.61 2.70
N ALA A 231 -9.64 4.17 3.78
CA ALA A 231 -9.34 2.89 4.42
C ALA A 231 -9.64 1.72 3.47
N PHE A 232 -10.79 1.78 2.78
CA PHE A 232 -11.16 0.76 1.80
C PHE A 232 -10.21 0.75 0.61
N TRP A 233 -9.76 1.92 0.13
CA TRP A 233 -8.74 2.02 -0.92
C TRP A 233 -7.47 1.27 -0.54
N VAL A 234 -6.98 1.42 0.69
CA VAL A 234 -5.80 0.68 1.20
C VAL A 234 -6.08 -0.82 1.27
N ILE A 235 -7.21 -1.24 1.84
CA ILE A 235 -7.59 -2.66 1.94
C ILE A 235 -7.68 -3.31 0.55
N VAL A 236 -8.26 -2.61 -0.41
CA VAL A 236 -8.39 -3.05 -1.81
C VAL A 236 -7.03 -3.20 -2.49
N HIS A 237 -6.06 -2.31 -2.22
CA HIS A 237 -4.69 -2.48 -2.73
C HIS A 237 -3.99 -3.69 -2.11
N LEU A 238 -4.26 -3.99 -0.84
CA LEU A 238 -3.72 -5.15 -0.13
C LEU A 238 -4.56 -6.43 -0.32
N TYR A 239 -5.63 -6.40 -1.12
CA TYR A 239 -6.51 -7.56 -1.31
C TYR A 239 -5.82 -8.80 -1.89
N PRO A 240 -4.93 -8.71 -2.90
CA PRO A 240 -4.22 -9.89 -3.41
C PRO A 240 -3.36 -10.55 -2.33
N PHE A 241 -2.80 -9.73 -1.43
CA PHE A 241 -2.04 -10.20 -0.28
C PHE A 241 -2.93 -10.92 0.73
N LEU A 242 -4.11 -10.36 1.05
CA LEU A 242 -5.13 -11.03 1.86
C LEU A 242 -5.56 -12.37 1.25
N LYS A 243 -5.82 -12.40 -0.06
CA LYS A 243 -6.17 -13.62 -0.78
C LYS A 243 -5.07 -14.68 -0.71
N GLY A 244 -3.80 -14.25 -0.75
CA GLY A 244 -2.64 -15.11 -0.53
C GLY A 244 -2.56 -15.68 0.89
N LEU A 245 -2.77 -14.85 1.92
CA LEU A 245 -2.78 -15.28 3.33
C LEU A 245 -3.87 -16.30 3.65
N VAL A 246 -5.04 -16.14 3.03
CA VAL A 246 -6.21 -17.03 3.23
C VAL A 246 -6.08 -18.32 2.40
N GLY A 247 -4.91 -18.56 1.78
CA GLY A 247 -4.62 -19.67 0.89
C GLY A 247 -4.80 -21.06 1.51
N ARG A 248 -5.99 -21.61 1.37
CA ARG A 248 -6.25 -22.99 0.90
C ARG A 248 -7.59 -23.06 0.18
N GLN A 249 -7.62 -23.85 -0.90
CA GLN A 249 -8.71 -24.13 -1.84
C GLN A 249 -9.97 -24.80 -1.24
N ASN A 250 -10.31 -24.55 0.03
CA ASN A 250 -11.58 -25.00 0.60
C ASN A 250 -12.47 -23.81 0.97
N ARG A 251 -13.79 -23.95 0.78
CA ARG A 251 -14.79 -22.94 1.16
C ARG A 251 -14.82 -22.62 2.67
N THR A 252 -14.21 -23.46 3.50
CA THR A 252 -14.23 -23.40 4.98
C THR A 252 -13.44 -22.22 5.60
N PRO A 253 -12.19 -21.89 5.22
CA PRO A 253 -11.47 -20.72 5.75
C PRO A 253 -12.18 -19.38 5.51
N THR A 254 -12.80 -19.17 4.35
CA THR A 254 -13.52 -17.92 4.07
C THR A 254 -14.76 -17.78 4.95
N ILE A 255 -15.51 -18.87 5.15
CA ILE A 255 -16.68 -18.89 6.04
C ILE A 255 -16.26 -18.56 7.48
N VAL A 256 -15.20 -19.20 7.99
CA VAL A 256 -14.70 -18.95 9.35
C VAL A 256 -14.25 -17.50 9.51
N ILE A 257 -13.52 -16.92 8.55
CA ILE A 257 -13.09 -15.52 8.61
C ILE A 257 -14.30 -14.57 8.61
N VAL A 258 -15.29 -14.82 7.75
CA VAL A 258 -16.53 -14.01 7.72
C VAL A 258 -17.24 -14.08 9.07
N TRP A 259 -17.40 -15.27 9.65
CA TRP A 259 -17.99 -15.43 10.97
C TRP A 259 -17.16 -14.78 12.07
N SER A 260 -15.82 -14.87 12.02
CA SER A 260 -14.93 -14.20 12.98
C SER A 260 -15.04 -12.68 12.88
N ILE A 261 -15.12 -12.11 11.67
CA ILE A 261 -15.34 -10.67 11.47
C ILE A 261 -16.71 -10.25 11.98
N LEU A 262 -17.76 -11.02 11.70
CA LEU A 262 -19.12 -10.76 12.22
C LEU A 262 -19.14 -10.80 13.74
N LEU A 263 -18.57 -11.84 14.34
CA LEU A 263 -18.51 -12.02 15.79
C LEU A 263 -17.68 -10.90 16.45
N ALA A 264 -16.52 -10.55 15.88
CA ALA A 264 -15.69 -9.45 16.36
C ALA A 264 -16.42 -8.10 16.27
N SER A 265 -17.16 -7.87 15.18
CA SER A 265 -17.98 -6.67 15.01
C SER A 265 -19.10 -6.60 16.06
N ILE A 266 -19.78 -7.71 16.33
CA ILE A 266 -20.79 -7.82 17.38
C ILE A 266 -20.16 -7.54 18.76
N PHE A 267 -19.01 -8.12 19.06
CA PHE A 267 -18.30 -7.88 20.32
C PHE A 267 -17.83 -6.44 20.45
N SER A 268 -17.32 -5.81 19.39
CA SER A 268 -16.96 -4.39 19.40
C SER A 268 -18.18 -3.49 19.65
N LEU A 269 -19.32 -3.78 19.01
CA LEU A 269 -20.57 -3.06 19.25
C LEU A 269 -21.08 -3.22 20.68
N LEU A 270 -21.03 -4.46 21.20
CA LEU A 270 -21.39 -4.76 22.59
C LEU A 270 -20.45 -4.05 23.58
N TRP A 271 -19.14 -4.08 23.33
CA TRP A 271 -18.16 -3.39 24.16
C TRP A 271 -18.45 -1.90 24.22
N VAL A 272 -18.61 -1.24 23.07
CA VAL A 272 -18.90 0.20 23.03
C VAL A 272 -20.23 0.55 23.73
N ARG A 273 -21.23 -0.33 23.70
CA ARG A 273 -22.51 -0.15 24.40
C ARG A 273 -22.41 -0.33 25.91
N VAL A 274 -21.55 -1.24 26.37
CA VAL A 274 -21.45 -1.66 27.78
C VAL A 274 -20.36 -0.87 28.53
N ASP A 275 -19.30 -0.43 27.83
CA ASP A 275 -18.14 0.22 28.41
C ASP A 275 -18.55 1.50 29.17
N PRO A 276 -18.44 1.49 30.52
CA PRO A 276 -18.83 2.62 31.34
C PRO A 276 -17.83 3.78 31.27
N PHE A 277 -16.65 3.58 30.66
CA PHE A 277 -15.58 4.56 30.57
C PHE A 277 -15.61 5.36 29.26
N LEU A 278 -16.43 4.96 28.29
CA LEU A 278 -16.69 5.80 27.12
C LEU A 278 -17.64 6.93 27.51
N ALA A 279 -17.25 8.17 27.18
CA ALA A 279 -18.07 9.34 27.41
C ALA A 279 -19.40 9.16 26.65
N LYS A 280 -20.48 8.87 27.39
CA LYS A 280 -21.82 8.89 26.84
C LYS A 280 -22.08 10.31 26.37
N SER A 281 -22.41 10.48 25.09
CA SER A 281 -23.03 11.70 24.60
C SER A 281 -24.33 11.87 25.37
N ASN A 282 -24.29 12.64 26.44
CA ASN A 282 -25.48 13.28 26.94
C ASN A 282 -25.92 14.15 25.76
N GLY A 283 -27.14 13.93 25.26
CA GLY A 283 -27.70 14.73 24.18
C GLY A 283 -27.65 16.23 24.52
N PRO A 284 -28.11 17.11 23.61
CA PRO A 284 -28.16 18.54 23.91
C PRO A 284 -28.83 18.77 25.28
N LEU A 285 -28.21 19.62 26.11
CA LEU A 285 -28.80 20.04 27.38
C LEU A 285 -30.18 20.61 27.06
N LEU A 286 -31.23 19.87 27.40
CA LEU A 286 -32.60 20.30 27.28
C LEU A 286 -32.84 21.33 28.39
N GLU A 287 -32.54 22.61 28.12
CA GLU A 287 -33.06 23.71 28.92
C GLU A 287 -34.54 23.94 28.54
N GLU A 288 -35.40 24.08 29.54
CA GLU A 288 -36.78 24.52 29.33
C GLU A 288 -36.76 25.87 28.61
N CYS A 289 -37.30 25.95 27.39
CA CYS A 289 -37.21 27.18 26.59
C CYS A 289 -38.11 28.33 27.10
N GLY A 290 -38.73 28.20 28.27
CA GLY A 290 -39.56 29.24 28.90
C GLY A 290 -40.77 29.69 28.09
N LEU A 291 -41.09 29.01 26.98
CA LEU A 291 -42.25 29.33 26.15
C LEU A 291 -43.45 28.54 26.66
N ASP A 292 -44.46 29.29 27.13
CA ASP A 292 -45.78 28.78 27.46
C ASP A 292 -46.49 28.41 26.13
N CYS A 293 -46.64 27.12 25.88
CA CYS A 293 -47.30 26.57 24.69
C CYS A 293 -48.79 26.22 24.95
N ASN A 294 -49.45 27.00 25.81
CA ASN A 294 -50.91 26.96 25.99
C ASN A 294 -51.64 27.81 24.94
#